data_AF-A0A1G1HR54-F1
#
_entry.id   AF-A0A1G1HR54-F1
#
_cell.length_a   1.000
_cell.length_b   1.000
_cell.length_c   1.000
_cell.angle_alpha   90.00
_cell.angle_beta   90.00
_cell.angle_gamma   90.00
#
_symmetry.space_group_name_H-M   'P 1'
#
loop_
_entity.id
_entity.type
_entity.pdbx_description
1 polymer ?
#
loop_
_entity_poly.entity_id
_entity_poly.type
_entity_poly.pdbx_seq_one_letter_code
_entity_poly.pdbx_strand_id
1 'polypeptide(L)'
;MKKELTIADQLNKRKWWHSPPVDKSAYKKRGIFLASSYKECEFYGRPLNEPIRVRVFNPLVGTEENIISLLFGNTSPQIADYVSMLNGNAREPLKVRFKLDNDLFKAAKSRNYDSIAIISEKGIEKIKKCKLPKSVELNILNIENEILK
;
A
#
# COMPACT_ATOMS: atom_id res chain seq x y z
N MET A 1 26.28 -17.35 -9.25
CA MET A 1 25.60 -16.73 -8.09
C MET A 1 24.15 -16.44 -8.45
N LYS A 2 23.18 -16.92 -7.66
CA LYS A 2 21.79 -16.44 -7.79
C LYS A 2 21.74 -15.02 -7.24
N LYS A 3 21.34 -14.05 -8.06
CA LYS A 3 21.13 -12.66 -7.64
C LYS A 3 20.04 -12.65 -6.55
N GLU A 4 20.35 -12.13 -5.36
CA GLU A 4 19.33 -11.89 -4.34
C GLU A 4 18.33 -10.86 -4.88
N LEU A 5 17.04 -11.17 -4.74
CA LEU A 5 15.98 -10.29 -5.24
C LEU A 5 15.71 -9.20 -4.21
N THR A 6 15.78 -7.95 -4.64
CA THR A 6 15.33 -6.82 -3.81
C THR A 6 13.82 -6.90 -3.57
N ILE A 7 13.32 -6.14 -2.61
CA ILE A 7 11.88 -6.03 -2.37
C ILE A 7 11.17 -5.45 -3.61
N ALA A 8 11.77 -4.45 -4.25
CA ALA A 8 11.27 -3.90 -5.50
C ALA A 8 11.18 -4.97 -6.60
N ASP A 9 12.22 -5.80 -6.77
CA ASP A 9 12.19 -6.92 -7.73
C ASP A 9 11.05 -7.91 -7.43
N GLN A 10 10.77 -8.15 -6.15
CA GLN A 10 9.69 -9.02 -5.70
C GLN A 10 8.31 -8.41 -6.01
N LEU A 11 8.11 -7.11 -5.80
CA LEU A 11 6.86 -6.42 -6.11
C LEU A 11 6.62 -6.31 -7.63
N ASN A 12 7.66 -6.05 -8.41
CA ASN A 12 7.61 -5.93 -9.87
C ASN A 12 7.26 -7.23 -10.60
N LYS A 13 7.49 -8.38 -9.97
CA LYS A 13 7.13 -9.70 -10.54
C LYS A 13 5.65 -10.03 -10.40
N ARG A 14 4.87 -9.24 -9.67
CA ARG A 14 3.47 -9.52 -9.41
C ARG A 14 2.54 -8.98 -10.49
N LYS A 15 1.44 -9.70 -10.62
CA LYS A 15 0.20 -9.19 -11.21
C LYS A 15 -0.59 -8.52 -10.10
N TRP A 16 -1.04 -7.30 -10.33
CA TRP A 16 -1.73 -6.49 -9.34
C TRP A 16 -3.19 -6.29 -9.72
N TRP A 17 -4.09 -6.42 -8.77
CA TRP A 17 -5.52 -6.22 -8.99
C TRP A 17 -5.94 -4.86 -8.47
N HIS A 18 -6.75 -4.17 -9.25
CA HIS A 18 -7.24 -2.83 -8.91
C HIS A 18 -8.76 -2.79 -9.00
N SER A 19 -9.41 -2.18 -8.02
CA SER A 19 -10.80 -1.76 -8.10
C SER A 19 -10.84 -0.25 -8.25
N PRO A 20 -11.25 0.27 -9.43
CA PRO A 20 -11.32 1.70 -9.64
C PRO A 20 -12.30 2.37 -8.66
N PRO A 21 -11.89 3.46 -7.98
CA PRO A 21 -12.82 4.23 -7.16
C PRO A 21 -13.84 4.93 -8.05
N VAL A 22 -15.03 5.16 -7.50
CA VAL A 22 -16.08 5.97 -8.14
C VAL A 22 -15.56 7.40 -8.38
N ASP A 23 -14.92 8.00 -7.38
CA ASP A 23 -14.26 9.30 -7.50
C ASP A 23 -12.83 9.15 -8.03
N LYS A 24 -12.62 9.48 -9.31
CA LYS A 24 -11.29 9.46 -9.95
C LYS A 24 -10.29 10.44 -9.33
N SER A 25 -10.76 11.48 -8.62
CA SER A 25 -9.86 12.41 -7.90
C SER A 25 -9.17 11.74 -6.72
N ALA A 26 -9.65 10.58 -6.25
CA ALA A 26 -9.01 9.78 -5.22
C ALA A 26 -7.54 9.47 -5.56
N TYR A 27 -7.23 9.19 -6.82
CA TYR A 27 -5.86 8.88 -7.24
C TYR A 27 -4.89 10.01 -6.93
N LYS A 28 -5.31 11.27 -7.15
CA LYS A 28 -4.47 12.44 -6.86
C LYS A 28 -4.31 12.69 -5.36
N LYS A 29 -5.29 12.29 -4.55
CA LYS A 29 -5.32 12.54 -3.10
C LYS A 29 -4.55 11.48 -2.31
N ARG A 30 -4.59 10.24 -2.76
CA ARG A 30 -4.16 9.08 -1.96
C ARG A 30 -3.46 7.96 -2.73
N GLY A 31 -3.19 8.16 -4.03
CA GLY A 31 -2.51 7.16 -4.87
C GLY A 31 -3.45 6.06 -5.39
N ILE A 32 -2.86 5.02 -5.97
CA ILE A 32 -3.58 3.87 -6.53
C ILE A 32 -3.33 2.65 -5.66
N PHE A 33 -4.39 2.17 -5.02
CA PHE A 33 -4.38 0.97 -4.21
C PHE A 33 -4.56 -0.28 -5.06
N LEU A 34 -3.68 -1.25 -4.83
CA LEU A 34 -3.58 -2.50 -5.55
C LEU A 34 -3.50 -3.66 -4.57
N ALA A 35 -4.16 -4.76 -4.89
CA ALA A 35 -4.10 -5.98 -4.11
C ALA A 35 -3.31 -7.07 -4.83
N SER A 36 -2.66 -7.95 -4.06
CA SER A 36 -1.91 -9.08 -4.59
C SER A 36 -2.76 -10.18 -5.21
N SER A 37 -4.08 -10.17 -5.01
CA SER A 37 -5.01 -11.12 -5.59
C SER A 37 -6.36 -10.50 -5.92
N TYR A 38 -7.09 -11.11 -6.85
CA TYR A 38 -8.44 -10.70 -7.23
C TYR A 38 -9.37 -10.67 -6.01
N LYS A 39 -9.35 -11.76 -5.22
CA LYS A 39 -10.19 -11.94 -4.03
C LYS A 39 -9.95 -10.89 -2.95
N GLU A 40 -8.70 -10.48 -2.74
CA GLU A 40 -8.41 -9.38 -1.81
C GLU A 40 -8.91 -8.05 -2.36
N CYS A 41 -8.81 -7.83 -3.67
CA CYS A 41 -9.32 -6.63 -4.31
C CYS A 41 -10.84 -6.50 -4.22
N GLU A 42 -11.58 -7.61 -4.21
CA GLU A 42 -13.04 -7.64 -4.10
C GLU A 42 -13.57 -6.99 -2.82
N PHE A 43 -12.77 -6.99 -1.74
CA PHE A 43 -13.12 -6.30 -0.50
C PHE A 43 -13.32 -4.79 -0.71
N TYR A 44 -12.61 -4.20 -1.67
CA TYR A 44 -12.65 -2.76 -1.95
C TYR A 44 -13.66 -2.36 -3.03
N GLY A 45 -14.25 -3.34 -3.73
CA GLY A 45 -15.18 -3.11 -4.84
C GLY A 45 -14.97 -4.09 -5.98
N ARG A 46 -15.54 -3.82 -7.16
CA ARG A 46 -15.37 -4.68 -8.34
C ARG A 46 -13.95 -4.52 -8.92
N PRO A 47 -13.11 -5.57 -8.94
CA PRO A 47 -11.81 -5.50 -9.58
C PRO A 47 -11.94 -5.38 -11.11
N LEU A 48 -10.91 -4.87 -11.76
CA LEU A 48 -10.75 -4.99 -13.22
C LEU A 48 -10.71 -6.47 -13.64
N ASN A 49 -11.15 -6.77 -14.87
CA ASN A 49 -11.14 -8.14 -15.39
C ASN A 49 -9.73 -8.70 -15.58
N GLU A 50 -8.76 -7.81 -15.82
CA GLU A 50 -7.35 -8.16 -15.99
C GLU A 50 -6.49 -7.46 -14.93
N PRO A 51 -5.44 -8.12 -14.43
CA PRO A 51 -4.51 -7.50 -13.51
C PRO A 51 -3.57 -6.54 -14.24
N ILE A 52 -3.14 -5.50 -13.55
CA ILE A 52 -2.17 -4.53 -14.03
C ILE A 52 -0.74 -4.94 -13.66
N ARG A 53 0.22 -4.46 -14.45
CA ARG A 53 1.64 -4.52 -14.11
C ARG A 53 2.12 -3.15 -13.65
N VAL A 54 3.04 -3.16 -12.70
CA VAL A 54 3.63 -1.93 -12.17
C VAL A 54 5.15 -1.95 -12.27
N ARG A 55 5.75 -0.78 -12.12
CA ARG A 55 7.18 -0.61 -11.94
C ARG A 55 7.42 0.17 -10.65
N VAL A 56 8.09 -0.49 -9.71
CA VAL A 56 8.45 -0.02 -8.38
C VAL A 56 9.98 -0.01 -8.28
N PHE A 57 10.52 1.07 -7.76
CA PHE A 57 11.95 1.32 -7.58
C PHE A 57 12.32 1.49 -6.10
N ASN A 58 11.55 2.30 -5.35
CA ASN A 58 11.83 2.65 -3.96
C ASN A 58 10.59 2.52 -3.07
N PRO A 59 10.14 1.29 -2.77
CA PRO A 59 8.96 1.07 -1.96
C PRO A 59 9.25 1.26 -0.47
N LEU A 60 8.34 1.95 0.23
CA LEU A 60 8.25 1.89 1.68
C LEU A 60 7.50 0.61 2.09
N VAL A 61 8.14 -0.29 2.82
CA VAL A 61 7.57 -1.62 3.12
C VAL A 61 7.50 -1.88 4.62
N GLY A 62 6.35 -2.36 5.10
CA GLY A 62 6.15 -2.71 6.50
C GLY A 62 4.71 -3.12 6.79
N THR A 63 4.41 -3.37 8.06
CA THR A 63 3.03 -3.32 8.53
C THR A 63 2.53 -1.88 8.50
N GLU A 64 1.20 -1.71 8.44
CA GLU A 64 0.62 -0.38 8.42
C GLU A 64 1.01 0.45 9.65
N GLU A 65 0.96 -0.15 10.85
CA GLU A 65 1.42 0.47 12.09
C GLU A 65 2.88 0.94 12.00
N ASN A 66 3.80 0.05 11.56
CA ASN A 66 5.22 0.39 11.44
C ASN A 66 5.46 1.50 10.41
N ILE A 67 4.70 1.52 9.32
CA ILE A 67 4.77 2.57 8.30
C ILE A 67 4.33 3.91 8.88
N ILE A 68 3.19 3.94 9.60
CA ILE A 68 2.69 5.15 10.23
C ILE A 68 3.71 5.66 11.27
N SER A 69 4.23 4.77 12.12
CA SER A 69 5.24 5.11 13.11
C SER A 69 6.53 5.66 12.50
N LEU A 70 7.00 5.08 11.39
CA LEU A 70 8.17 5.59 10.68
C LEU A 70 7.94 6.99 10.10
N LEU A 71 6.73 7.24 9.56
CA LEU A 71 6.39 8.48 8.88
C LEU A 71 6.04 9.62 9.84
N PHE A 72 5.41 9.34 10.98
CA PHE A 72 4.84 10.36 11.86
C PHE A 72 5.30 10.26 13.32
N GLY A 73 5.90 9.14 13.72
CA GLY A 73 6.26 8.84 15.11
C GLY A 73 5.15 8.11 15.89
N ASN A 74 5.55 7.43 16.96
CA ASN A 74 4.69 6.54 17.77
C ASN A 74 3.59 7.28 18.57
N THR A 75 3.71 8.59 18.74
CA THR A 75 2.76 9.42 19.51
C THR A 75 1.93 10.34 18.62
N SER A 76 1.96 10.12 17.30
CA SER A 76 1.28 10.98 16.33
C SER A 76 -0.25 10.80 16.33
N PRO A 77 -1.01 11.83 15.91
CA PRO A 77 -2.44 11.69 15.67
C PRO A 77 -2.79 10.57 14.68
N GLN A 78 -1.93 10.29 13.70
CA GLN A 78 -2.12 9.23 12.71
C GLN A 78 -2.09 7.83 13.35
N ILE A 79 -1.23 7.60 14.34
CA ILE A 79 -1.26 6.35 15.13
C ILE A 79 -2.55 6.26 15.94
N ALA A 80 -2.99 7.35 16.56
CA ALA A 80 -4.25 7.36 17.30
C ALA A 80 -5.46 7.11 16.39
N ASP A 81 -5.49 7.71 15.20
CA ASP A 81 -6.50 7.48 14.15
C ASP A 81 -6.53 6.00 13.75
N TYR A 82 -5.36 5.39 13.50
CA TYR A 82 -5.22 3.98 13.17
C TYR A 82 -5.74 3.04 14.27
N VAL A 83 -5.31 3.25 15.51
CA VAL A 83 -5.74 2.46 16.67
C VAL A 83 -7.25 2.61 16.90
N SER A 84 -7.80 3.81 16.75
CA SER A 84 -9.23 4.05 16.87
C SER A 84 -10.04 3.27 15.82
N MET A 85 -9.55 3.19 14.58
CA MET A 85 -10.18 2.38 13.53
C MET A 85 -10.11 0.88 13.84
N LEU A 86 -8.95 0.37 14.26
CA LEU A 86 -8.79 -1.05 14.60
C LEU A 86 -9.72 -1.49 15.74
N ASN A 87 -9.90 -0.63 16.74
CA ASN A 87 -10.75 -0.92 17.89
C ASN A 87 -12.26 -0.67 17.60
N GLY A 88 -12.62 -0.24 16.39
CA GLY A 88 -14.02 0.06 16.05
C GLY A 88 -14.59 1.31 16.73
N ASN A 89 -13.72 2.18 17.26
CA ASN A 89 -14.11 3.35 18.07
C ASN A 89 -14.18 4.66 17.26
N ALA A 90 -13.80 4.63 15.98
CA ALA A 90 -13.85 5.81 15.12
C ALA A 90 -15.31 6.20 14.81
N ARG A 91 -15.70 7.45 15.11
CA ARG A 91 -17.05 7.97 14.83
C ARG A 91 -17.40 8.01 13.34
N GLU A 92 -16.40 8.31 12.49
CA GLU A 92 -16.53 8.32 11.04
C GLU A 92 -15.39 7.50 10.40
N PRO A 93 -15.42 6.14 10.50
CA PRO A 93 -14.28 5.29 10.17
C PRO A 93 -13.73 5.52 8.75
N LEU A 94 -14.62 5.66 7.76
CA LEU A 94 -14.21 5.89 6.37
C LEU A 94 -13.53 7.25 6.16
N LYS A 95 -13.99 8.30 6.87
CA LYS A 95 -13.39 9.63 6.78
C LYS A 95 -12.01 9.64 7.44
N VAL A 96 -11.88 8.98 8.59
CA VAL A 96 -10.60 8.77 9.27
C VAL A 96 -9.65 7.98 8.36
N ARG A 97 -10.12 6.90 7.73
CA ARG A 97 -9.34 6.11 6.77
C ARG A 97 -8.86 6.94 5.59
N PHE A 98 -9.74 7.70 4.94
CA PHE A 98 -9.35 8.52 3.79
C PHE A 98 -8.40 9.65 4.16
N LYS A 99 -8.54 10.23 5.36
CA LYS A 99 -7.58 11.18 5.88
C LYS A 99 -6.21 10.52 6.06
N LEU A 100 -6.17 9.36 6.73
CA LEU A 100 -4.94 8.60 6.95
C LEU A 100 -4.27 8.20 5.64
N ASP A 101 -5.02 7.72 4.65
CA ASP A 101 -4.53 7.40 3.30
C ASP A 101 -3.84 8.61 2.64
N ASN A 102 -4.49 9.77 2.70
CA ASN A 102 -3.92 11.01 2.15
C ASN A 102 -2.67 11.47 2.92
N ASP A 103 -2.68 11.34 4.25
CA ASP A 103 -1.52 11.70 5.08
C ASP A 103 -0.33 10.80 4.75
N LEU A 104 -0.55 9.47 4.68
CA LEU A 104 0.44 8.48 4.26
C LEU A 104 0.99 8.77 2.87
N PHE A 105 0.11 9.04 1.90
CA PHE A 105 0.49 9.40 0.53
C PHE A 105 1.42 10.61 0.51
N LYS A 106 1.05 11.70 1.21
CA LYS A 106 1.84 12.93 1.26
C LYS A 106 3.19 12.71 1.93
N ALA A 107 3.20 12.06 3.09
CA ALA A 107 4.42 11.83 3.87
C ALA A 107 5.40 10.92 3.13
N ALA A 108 4.94 9.79 2.59
CA ALA A 108 5.80 8.87 1.85
C ALA A 108 6.37 9.53 0.59
N LYS A 109 5.52 10.23 -0.19
CA LYS A 109 5.95 10.94 -1.39
C LYS A 109 6.97 12.05 -1.08
N SER A 110 6.80 12.79 0.02
CA SER A 110 7.75 13.82 0.45
C SER A 110 9.13 13.28 0.83
N ARG A 111 9.22 11.98 1.14
CA ARG A 111 10.46 11.26 1.47
C ARG A 111 11.01 10.47 0.27
N ASN A 112 10.56 10.77 -0.95
CA ASN A 112 10.99 10.12 -2.20
C ASN A 112 10.68 8.62 -2.27
N TYR A 113 9.69 8.14 -1.51
CA TYR A 113 9.11 6.83 -1.78
C TYR A 113 8.18 6.92 -2.98
N ASP A 114 8.18 5.87 -3.78
CA ASP A 114 7.40 5.79 -5.00
C ASP A 114 6.12 4.97 -4.81
N SER A 115 6.14 4.12 -3.80
CA SER A 115 5.06 3.23 -3.41
C SER A 115 5.10 2.90 -1.92
N ILE A 116 3.97 2.48 -1.37
CA ILE A 116 3.85 1.92 -0.03
C ILE A 116 3.36 0.47 -0.16
N ALA A 117 4.12 -0.50 0.32
CA ALA A 117 3.72 -1.91 0.36
C ALA A 117 3.40 -2.35 1.79
N ILE A 118 2.10 -2.50 2.07
CA ILE A 118 1.62 -2.98 3.37
C ILE A 118 1.60 -4.51 3.33
N ILE A 119 2.24 -5.11 4.34
CA ILE A 119 2.33 -6.56 4.51
C ILE A 119 2.06 -6.94 5.96
N SER A 120 1.71 -8.20 6.20
CA SER A 120 1.65 -8.74 7.56
C SER A 120 3.04 -8.97 8.16
N GLU A 121 3.13 -9.11 9.49
CA GLU A 121 4.35 -9.51 10.20
C GLU A 121 4.96 -10.80 9.62
N LYS A 122 4.13 -11.82 9.38
CA LYS A 122 4.54 -13.07 8.69
C LYS A 122 5.05 -12.80 7.27
N GLY A 123 4.57 -11.75 6.62
CA GLY A 123 5.05 -11.28 5.33
C GLY A 123 6.44 -10.67 5.40
N ILE A 124 6.75 -9.90 6.44
CA ILE A 124 8.09 -9.33 6.69
C ILE A 124 9.13 -10.45 6.77
N GLU A 125 8.84 -11.51 7.54
CA GLU A 125 9.74 -12.66 7.65
C GLU A 125 10.01 -13.36 6.31
N LYS A 126 8.99 -13.43 5.44
CA LYS A 126 9.14 -14.01 4.10
C LYS A 126 10.02 -13.15 3.22
N ILE A 127 9.81 -11.83 3.24
CA ILE A 127 10.64 -10.89 2.48
C ILE A 127 12.11 -10.99 2.90
N LYS A 128 12.39 -11.05 4.22
CA LYS A 128 13.76 -11.26 4.75
C LYS A 128 14.42 -12.54 4.22
N LYS A 129 13.61 -13.55 3.87
CA LYS A 129 14.05 -14.83 3.28
C LYS A 129 13.99 -14.83 1.75
N CYS A 130 13.89 -13.67 1.11
CA CYS A 130 13.72 -13.50 -0.35
C CYS A 130 12.52 -14.27 -0.92
N LYS A 131 11.44 -14.43 -0.13
CA LYS A 131 10.20 -15.10 -0.53
C LYS A 131 9.05 -14.11 -0.62
N LEU A 132 8.24 -14.28 -1.66
CA LEU A 132 7.05 -13.46 -1.87
C LEU A 132 6.00 -13.68 -0.75
N PRO A 133 5.59 -12.64 -0.02
CA PRO A 133 4.45 -12.73 0.89
C PRO A 133 3.16 -13.04 0.11
N LYS A 134 2.21 -13.78 0.70
CA LYS A 134 0.97 -14.12 -0.03
C LYS A 134 0.09 -12.89 -0.23
N SER A 135 -0.15 -12.17 0.86
CA SER A 135 -0.97 -10.96 0.92
C SER A 135 -0.09 -9.72 0.98
N VAL A 136 -0.29 -8.81 0.03
CA VAL A 136 0.34 -7.50 -0.05
C VAL A 136 -0.67 -6.51 -0.60
N GLU A 137 -0.82 -5.38 0.07
CA GLU A 137 -1.44 -4.20 -0.50
C GLU A 137 -0.34 -3.25 -0.98
N LEU A 138 -0.49 -2.70 -2.17
CA LEU A 138 0.46 -1.76 -2.76
C LEU A 138 -0.27 -0.47 -3.10
N ASN A 139 0.20 0.65 -2.55
CA ASN A 139 -0.23 1.98 -2.91
C ASN A 139 0.82 2.65 -3.79
N ILE A 140 0.49 2.89 -5.06
CA ILE A 140 1.35 3.60 -6.04
C ILE A 140 1.19 5.11 -5.87
N LEU A 141 2.29 5.82 -5.62
CA LEU A 141 2.29 7.26 -5.31
C LEU A 141 2.61 8.12 -6.55
N ASN A 142 3.25 7.54 -7.57
CA ASN A 142 3.60 8.22 -8.82
C ASN A 142 2.94 7.55 -10.04
N ILE A 143 1.71 7.97 -10.31
CA ILE A 143 0.81 7.31 -11.26
C ILE A 143 1.30 7.41 -12.72
N GLU A 144 2.01 8.47 -13.08
CA GLU A 144 2.37 8.76 -14.48
C GLU A 144 3.47 7.84 -15.02
N ASN A 145 4.31 7.27 -14.15
CA ASN A 145 5.50 6.52 -14.54
C ASN A 145 5.46 5.02 -14.17
N GLU A 146 4.51 4.61 -13.34
CA GLU A 146 4.60 3.33 -12.62
C GLU A 146 3.56 2.29 -13.04
N ILE A 147 2.49 2.69 -13.73
CA ILE A 147 1.56 1.72 -14.33
C ILE A 147 2.03 1.40 -15.75
N LEU A 148 2.35 0.13 -15.99
CA LEU A 148 2.69 -0.37 -17.32
C LEU A 148 1.37 -0.66 -18.05
N LYS A 149 1.13 0.06 -19.15
CA LYS A 149 -0.01 -0.18 -20.05
C LYS A 149 0.14 -1.51 -20.78
#